data_AF-A0A959T6E1-F1
#
_entry.id   AF-A0A959T6E1-F1
#
_cell.length_a   1.000
_cell.length_b   1.000
_cell.length_c   1.000
_cell.angle_alpha   90.00
_cell.angle_beta   90.00
_cell.angle_gamma   90.00
#
_symmetry.space_group_name_H-M   'P 1'
#
loop_
_entity.id
_entity.type
_entity.pdbx_description
1 polymer ?
#
loop_
_entity_poly.entity_id
_entity_poly.type
_entity_poly.pdbx_seq_one_letter_code
_entity_poly.pdbx_strand_id
1 'polypeptide(L)' 'TNGGSTWTHTSVGNLSIFDLYFPSDLVGYAVGEGGIIWKTTDGGVNWQLMPSPTLAEIHSCSS' A
#
# COMPACT_ATOMS: atom_id res chain seq x y z
N THR A 1 17.96 -21.67 -0.53
CA THR A 1 16.55 -22.00 -0.78
C THR A 1 15.82 -22.07 0.55
N ASN A 2 15.33 -20.94 1.05
CA ASN A 2 14.45 -20.91 2.22
C ASN A 2 13.25 -20.01 1.95
N GLY A 3 12.17 -20.66 1.53
CA GLY A 3 10.89 -20.41 2.21
C GLY A 3 10.10 -19.21 1.73
N GLY A 4 9.77 -19.15 0.43
CA GLY A 4 8.54 -18.49 -0.04
C GLY A 4 7.26 -19.16 0.46
N SER A 5 7.27 -19.68 1.69
CA SER A 5 6.19 -20.40 2.36
C SER A 5 5.50 -19.45 3.32
N THR A 6 4.68 -18.58 2.75
CA THR A 6 3.34 -18.15 3.21
C THR A 6 3.04 -16.82 2.53
N TRP A 7 2.73 -16.86 1.24
CA TRP A 7 1.94 -15.78 0.65
C TRP A 7 0.53 -15.92 1.20
N THR A 8 0.26 -15.31 2.36
CA THR A 8 -1.12 -15.16 2.83
C THR A 8 -1.81 -14.25 1.85
N HIS A 9 -2.79 -14.79 1.11
CA HIS A 9 -3.54 -14.04 0.11
C HIS A 9 -4.50 -13.08 0.84
N THR A 10 -3.96 -11.97 1.33
CA THR A 10 -4.76 -10.91 1.94
C THR A 10 -5.40 -10.13 0.81
N SER A 11 -6.68 -10.40 0.54
CA SER A 11 -7.45 -9.65 -0.44
C SER A 11 -7.69 -8.23 0.09
N VAL A 12 -6.82 -7.30 -0.29
CA VAL A 12 -7.00 -5.85 -0.08
C VAL A 12 -8.01 -5.34 -1.11
N GLY A 13 -9.28 -5.69 -0.90
CA GLY A 13 -10.38 -5.36 -1.81
C GLY A 13 -10.33 -6.13 -3.13
N ASN A 14 -11.33 -5.91 -4.00
CA ASN A 14 -11.45 -6.57 -5.31
C ASN A 14 -10.48 -6.00 -6.37
N LEU A 15 -9.30 -5.52 -5.98
CA LEU A 15 -8.39 -4.80 -6.87
C LEU A 15 -7.10 -5.59 -7.09
N SER A 16 -6.68 -5.66 -8.35
CA SER A 16 -5.43 -6.31 -8.73
C SER A 16 -4.25 -5.46 -8.26
N ILE A 17 -3.31 -6.06 -7.52
CA ILE A 17 -2.01 -5.44 -7.20
C ILE A 17 -1.05 -5.74 -8.35
N PHE A 18 -0.36 -4.71 -8.84
CA PHE A 18 0.61 -4.83 -9.93
C PHE A 18 2.05 -4.90 -9.43
N ASP A 19 2.38 -4.21 -8.33
CA ASP A 19 3.74 -4.18 -7.78
C ASP A 19 3.77 -3.91 -6.27
N LEU A 20 4.86 -4.32 -5.63
CA LEU A 20 5.13 -4.23 -4.20
C LEU A 20 6.56 -3.76 -3.94
N TYR A 21 6.71 -2.76 -3.08
CA TYR A 21 8.01 -2.21 -2.70
C TYR A 21 8.13 -2.05 -1.18
N PHE A 22 9.18 -2.63 -0.59
CA PHE A 22 9.48 -2.56 0.84
C PHE A 22 10.80 -1.82 1.07
N PRO A 23 10.78 -0.53 1.46
CA PRO A 23 12.01 0.18 1.89
C PRO A 23 12.54 -0.30 3.24
N SER A 24 11.74 -1.01 4.04
CA SER A 24 12.18 -1.66 5.28
C SER A 24 11.33 -2.90 5.57
N ASP A 25 11.76 -3.71 6.54
CA ASP A 25 11.03 -4.93 6.94
C ASP A 25 9.63 -4.65 7.50
N LEU A 26 9.36 -3.41 7.93
CA LEU A 26 8.08 -3.00 8.47
C LEU A 26 7.27 -2.14 7.51
N VAL A 27 7.94 -1.30 6.71
CA VAL A 27 7.27 -0.35 5.82
C VAL A 27 7.26 -0.89 4.41
N GLY A 28 6.07 -0.96 3.82
CA GLY A 28 5.85 -1.42 2.45
C GLY A 28 4.78 -0.62 1.73
N TYR A 29 4.84 -0.67 0.41
CA TYR A 29 3.92 -0.01 -0.52
C TYR A 29 3.44 -1.02 -1.56
N ALA A 30 2.13 -1.03 -1.83
CA ALA A 30 1.52 -1.82 -2.89
C ALA A 30 0.82 -0.88 -3.85
N VAL A 31 1.00 -1.08 -5.15
CA VAL A 31 0.31 -0.32 -6.19
C VAL A 31 -0.60 -1.25 -6.98
N GLY A 32 -1.81 -0.80 -7.27
CA GLY A 32 -2.81 -1.62 -7.92
C GLY A 32 -3.69 -0.87 -8.91
N GLU A 33 -4.67 -1.61 -9.43
CA GLU A 33 -5.67 -1.12 -10.37
C GLU A 33 -6.34 0.18 -9.87
N GLY A 34 -6.55 1.13 -10.79
CA GLY A 34 -7.14 2.44 -10.47
C GLY A 34 -6.14 3.47 -9.90
N GLY A 35 -4.83 3.21 -9.97
CA GLY A 35 -3.81 4.14 -9.44
C GLY A 35 -3.80 4.20 -7.91
N ILE A 36 -4.33 3.15 -7.28
CA ILE A 36 -4.44 3.04 -5.84
C ILE A 36 -3.09 2.65 -5.24
N ILE A 37 -2.72 3.35 -4.17
CA ILE A 37 -1.52 3.06 -3.38
C ILE A 37 -1.98 2.59 -2.00
N TRP A 38 -1.48 1.44 -1.57
CA TRP A 38 -1.61 0.96 -0.20
C TRP A 38 -0.27 1.07 0.50
N LYS A 39 -0.30 1.39 1.80
CA LYS A 39 0.87 1.42 2.66
C LYS A 39 0.69 0.50 3.85
N THR A 40 1.74 -0.24 4.20
CA THR A 40 1.85 -0.99 5.45
C THR A 40 2.97 -0.42 6.31
N THR A 41 2.81 -0.53 7.63
CA THR A 41 3.85 -0.20 8.62
C THR A 41 4.11 -1.36 9.59
N ASP A 42 3.59 -2.54 9.28
CA ASP A 42 3.69 -3.75 10.09
C ASP A 42 4.10 -4.98 9.25
N GLY A 43 4.86 -4.75 8.17
CA GLY A 43 5.44 -5.82 7.35
C GLY A 43 4.43 -6.51 6.42
N GLY A 44 3.36 -5.81 6.04
CA GLY A 44 2.33 -6.31 5.12
C GLY A 44 1.20 -7.07 5.80
N VAL A 45 1.12 -7.03 7.13
CA VAL A 45 0.01 -7.62 7.90
C VAL A 45 -1.26 -6.80 7.73
N ASN A 46 -1.14 -5.47 7.88
CA ASN A 46 -2.21 -4.51 7.62
C ASN A 46 -1.80 -3.51 6.54
N TRP A 47 -2.73 -3.22 5.64
CA TRP A 47 -2.56 -2.28 4.55
C TRP A 47 -3.59 -1.17 4.68
N GLN A 48 -3.12 0.06 4.71
CA GLN A 48 -3.95 1.25 4.69
C GLN A 48 -3.99 1.82 3.27
N LEU A 49 -5.20 2.02 2.75
CA LEU A 49 -5.39 2.72 1.50
C LEU A 49 -4.90 4.15 1.68
N MET A 50 -3.92 4.56 0.90
CA MET A 50 -3.55 5.96 0.77
C MET A 50 -4.37 6.53 -0.39
N PRO A 51 -5.53 7.16 -0.15
CA PRO A 51 -6.18 7.95 -1.18
C PRO A 51 -5.14 8.96 -1.66
N SER A 52 -4.97 9.05 -2.99
CA SER A 52 -4.11 10.09 -3.54
C SER A 52 -4.59 11.45 -3.00
N PRO A 53 -3.69 12.36 -2.61
CA PRO A 53 -4.06 13.69 -2.14
C PRO A 53 -4.76 14.54 -3.21
N THR A 54 -5.09 13.99 -4.39
CA THR A 54 -5.90 14.67 -5.40
C THR A 54 -7.39 14.81 -5.03
N LEU A 55 -7.80 14.38 -3.83
CA LEU A 55 -9.05 14.82 -3.19
C LEU A 55 -8.85 15.95 -2.18
N ALA A 56 -7.62 16.46 -2.01
CA ALA A 56 -7.43 17.78 -1.42
C ALA A 56 -7.65 18.82 -2.51
N GLU A 57 -8.83 19.44 -2.53
CA GLU A 57 -8.90 20.87 -2.81
C GLU A 57 -7.77 21.53 -1.98
N ILE A 58 -6.84 22.19 -2.67
CA ILE A 58 -5.75 22.94 -2.04
C ILE A 58 -6.38 24.11 -1.27
N HIS A 59 -6.78 23.89 -0.02
CA HIS A 59 -7.24 24.96 0.86
C HIS A 59 -6.17 25.28 1.89
N SER A 60 -5.19 26.05 1.40
CA SER A 60 -4.25 26.91 2.14
C SER A 60 -3.07 26.27 2.89
N CYS A 61 -1.89 26.82 2.61
CA CYS A 61 -0.80 26.96 3.57
C CYS A 61 -1.23 28.05 4.58
N SER A 62 -1.33 27.72 5.86
CA SER A 62 -1.26 28.74 6.90
C SER A 62 0.17 28.76 7.45
N SER A 63 0.84 29.86 7.12
CA SER A 63 2.03 30.40 7.77
C SER A 63 1.79 30.70 9.24
#